data_AF-A0A1I2LE43-F1
#
_entry.id   AF-A0A1I2LE43-F1
#
_cell.length_a   1.000
_cell.length_b   1.000
_cell.length_c   1.000
_cell.angle_alpha   90.00
_cell.angle_beta   90.00
_cell.angle_gamma   90.00
#
_symmetry.space_group_name_H-M   'P 1'
#
loop_
_entity.id
_entity.type
_entity.pdbx_description
1 polymer ?
#
loop_
_entity_poly.entity_id
_entity_poly.type
_entity_poly.pdbx_seq_one_letter_code
_entity_poly.pdbx_strand_id
1 'polypeptide(L)'
;MTDLLVRARQVRHSDAWIYGTMLVSALISLTASLVLSVDAVELARNPAADLSCNLNAVVSCGTVGLSWQAQLFGFPNAFLGLIAEPVVITLAVAALGGVRFPRWFMIAAQTVYTLGLIFAYWLFYQALVNIGALCPWCLLVTVSTTLVWVSLTHVTIRDDCLPMPSSWRGPARRALAADWDALAVTVWLLVLALIIVTHYGAALFS
;
A
#
# COMPACT_ATOMS: atom_id res chain seq x y z
N MET A 1 -22.66 2.12 25.29
CA MET A 1 -21.30 1.86 24.76
C MET A 1 -21.27 0.62 23.86
N THR A 2 -22.00 -0.44 24.21
CA THR A 2 -22.10 -1.70 23.43
C THR A 2 -22.74 -1.53 22.05
N ASP A 3 -23.82 -0.74 21.91
CA ASP A 3 -24.51 -0.54 20.62
C ASP A 3 -23.67 0.22 19.58
N LEU A 4 -22.84 1.16 20.03
CA LEU A 4 -21.94 1.91 19.16
C LEU A 4 -20.83 1.01 18.61
N LEU A 5 -20.28 0.12 19.45
CA LEU A 5 -19.27 -0.85 19.03
C LEU A 5 -19.83 -1.88 18.05
N VAL A 6 -21.06 -2.35 18.27
CA VAL A 6 -21.74 -3.28 17.35
C VAL A 6 -22.02 -2.61 16.00
N ARG A 7 -22.54 -1.38 15.98
CA ARG A 7 -22.74 -0.61 14.75
C ARG A 7 -21.42 -0.34 14.02
N ALA A 8 -20.37 0.05 14.73
CA ALA A 8 -19.05 0.28 14.15
C ALA A 8 -18.50 -0.99 13.47
N ARG A 9 -18.65 -2.15 14.10
CA ARG A 9 -18.29 -3.45 13.50
C ARG A 9 -19.09 -3.77 12.25
N GLN A 10 -20.40 -3.58 12.29
CA GLN A 10 -21.28 -3.83 11.13
C GLN A 10 -20.90 -2.96 9.94
N VAL A 11 -20.61 -1.68 10.16
CA VAL A 11 -20.14 -0.76 9.12
C VAL A 11 -18.81 -1.25 8.53
N ARG A 12 -17.84 -1.61 9.38
CA ARG A 12 -16.52 -2.05 8.92
C ARG A 12 -16.56 -3.31 8.04
N HIS A 13 -17.42 -4.27 8.38
CA HIS A 13 -17.57 -5.50 7.61
C HIS A 13 -18.48 -5.36 6.38
N SER A 14 -19.05 -4.17 6.15
CA SER A 14 -19.86 -3.91 4.96
C SER A 14 -19.00 -3.83 3.70
N ASP A 15 -19.57 -4.26 2.57
CA ASP A 15 -18.93 -4.13 1.26
C ASP A 15 -18.57 -2.66 0.97
N ALA A 16 -19.45 -1.74 1.34
CA ALA A 16 -19.23 -0.30 1.16
C ALA A 16 -17.96 0.19 1.87
N TRP A 17 -17.71 -0.26 3.10
CA TRP A 17 -16.51 0.12 3.83
C TRP A 17 -15.26 -0.52 3.24
N ILE A 18 -15.27 -1.85 3.02
CA ILE A 18 -14.08 -2.59 2.58
C ILE A 18 -13.64 -2.14 1.18
N TYR A 19 -14.56 -2.10 0.22
CA TYR A 19 -14.25 -1.65 -1.13
C TYR A 19 -14.09 -0.12 -1.21
N GLY A 20 -14.74 0.63 -0.32
CA GLY A 20 -14.52 2.07 -0.18
C GLY A 20 -13.11 2.41 0.29
N THR A 21 -12.60 1.72 1.32
CA THR A 21 -11.21 1.88 1.77
C THR A 21 -10.23 1.47 0.68
N MET A 22 -10.50 0.34 -0.01
CA MET A 22 -9.69 -0.12 -1.13
C MET A 22 -9.61 0.93 -2.25
N LEU A 23 -10.74 1.52 -2.63
CA LEU A 23 -10.82 2.54 -3.66
C LEU A 23 -10.04 3.80 -3.28
N VAL A 24 -10.26 4.31 -2.06
CA VAL A 24 -9.57 5.52 -1.59
C VAL A 24 -8.06 5.29 -1.51
N SER A 25 -7.62 4.16 -0.96
CA SER A 25 -6.20 3.82 -0.91
C SER A 25 -5.59 3.68 -2.31
N ALA A 26 -6.28 3.04 -3.25
CA ALA A 26 -5.79 2.91 -4.63
C ALA A 26 -5.71 4.26 -5.37
N LEU A 27 -6.67 5.18 -5.16
CA LEU A 27 -6.63 6.53 -5.72
C LEU A 27 -5.45 7.35 -5.16
N ILE A 28 -5.19 7.24 -3.86
CA ILE A 28 -4.03 7.88 -3.21
C ILE A 28 -2.73 7.33 -3.80
N SER A 29 -2.64 6.00 -3.93
CA SER A 29 -1.49 5.29 -4.50
C SER A 29 -1.23 5.69 -5.96
N LEU A 30 -2.29 5.77 -6.77
CA LEU A 30 -2.23 6.21 -8.16
C LEU A 30 -1.71 7.64 -8.27
N THR A 31 -2.21 8.54 -7.41
CA THR A 31 -1.78 9.94 -7.38
C THR A 31 -0.29 10.05 -7.03
N ALA A 32 0.15 9.35 -5.99
CA ALA A 32 1.56 9.31 -5.61
C ALA A 32 2.44 8.73 -6.73
N SER A 33 1.99 7.67 -7.40
CA SER A 33 2.68 7.06 -8.53
C SER A 33 2.79 8.02 -9.72
N LEU A 34 1.74 8.80 -10.00
CA LEU A 34 1.74 9.79 -11.06
C LEU A 34 2.76 10.90 -10.80
N VAL A 35 2.79 11.44 -9.58
CA VAL A 35 3.78 12.45 -9.17
C VAL A 35 5.19 11.88 -9.30
N LEU A 36 5.43 10.68 -8.77
CA LEU A 36 6.72 10.01 -8.87
C LEU A 36 7.15 9.73 -10.32
N SER A 37 6.21 9.39 -11.21
CA SER A 37 6.50 9.20 -12.63
C SER A 37 6.88 10.50 -13.32
N VAL A 38 6.23 11.63 -12.98
CA VAL A 38 6.60 12.95 -13.49
C VAL A 38 7.98 13.35 -12.98
N ASP A 39 8.23 13.19 -11.68
CA ASP A 39 9.52 13.49 -11.04
C ASP A 39 10.65 12.65 -11.65
N ALA A 40 10.40 11.37 -11.94
CA ALA A 40 11.39 10.50 -12.58
C ALA A 40 11.73 10.94 -14.01
N VAL A 41 10.75 11.42 -14.77
CA VAL A 41 10.98 11.97 -16.12
C VAL A 41 11.77 13.28 -16.03
N GLU A 42 11.49 14.12 -15.04
CA GLU A 42 12.20 15.38 -14.84
C GLU A 42 13.65 15.13 -14.41
N LEU A 43 13.89 14.21 -13.47
CA LEU A 43 15.24 13.78 -13.09
C LEU A 43 16.03 13.19 -14.26
N ALA A 44 15.36 12.50 -15.19
CA ALA A 44 16.01 11.98 -16.39
C ALA A 44 16.45 13.09 -17.35
N ARG A 45 15.77 14.24 -17.37
CA ARG A 45 16.16 15.42 -18.15
C ARG A 45 17.23 16.23 -17.44
N ASN A 46 17.07 16.43 -16.14
CA ASN A 46 17.97 17.19 -15.29
C ASN A 46 18.14 16.48 -13.94
N PRO A 47 19.25 15.74 -13.73
CA PRO A 47 19.51 15.08 -12.45
C PRO A 47 19.63 16.04 -11.26
N ALA A 48 19.86 17.33 -11.50
CA ALA A 48 19.89 18.36 -10.47
C ALA A 48 18.55 19.09 -10.31
N ALA A 49 17.45 18.53 -10.82
CA ALA A 49 16.11 19.11 -10.66
C ALA A 49 15.73 19.17 -9.17
N ASP A 50 15.28 20.35 -8.74
CA ASP A 50 14.80 20.56 -7.38
C ASP A 50 13.33 20.15 -7.29
N LEU A 51 13.09 18.96 -6.73
CA LEU A 51 11.75 18.40 -6.60
C LEU A 51 11.05 18.98 -5.38
N SER A 52 9.73 19.15 -5.46
CA SER A 52 8.91 19.72 -4.39
C SER A 52 8.98 18.98 -3.05
N CYS A 53 9.40 17.71 -3.08
CA CYS A 53 9.57 16.87 -1.90
C CYS A 53 11.03 16.63 -1.49
N ASN A 54 11.96 17.45 -2.01
CA ASN A 54 13.32 17.58 -1.48
C ASN A 54 13.32 18.62 -0.35
N LEU A 55 13.04 18.17 0.87
CA LEU A 55 12.97 19.07 2.04
C LEU A 55 14.31 19.20 2.74
N ASN A 56 15.03 18.08 2.91
CA ASN A 56 16.34 18.03 3.53
C ASN A 56 17.12 16.80 3.05
N ALA A 57 18.32 16.57 3.61
CA ALA A 57 19.17 15.46 3.23
C ALA A 57 18.53 14.07 3.46
N VAL A 58 17.63 13.98 4.45
CA VAL A 58 16.92 12.74 4.78
C VAL A 58 15.63 12.60 3.97
N VAL A 59 14.86 13.66 3.80
CA VAL A 59 13.58 13.67 3.09
C VAL A 59 13.81 14.25 1.70
N SER A 60 14.20 13.38 0.78
CA SER A 60 14.58 13.74 -0.59
C SER A 60 14.09 12.69 -1.59
N CYS A 61 13.08 13.07 -2.37
CA CYS A 61 12.60 12.29 -3.51
C CYS A 61 13.67 12.17 -4.60
N GLY A 62 14.49 13.21 -4.80
CA GLY A 62 15.54 13.23 -5.81
C GLY A 62 16.61 12.19 -5.53
N THR A 63 17.10 12.14 -4.29
CA THR A 63 18.10 11.14 -3.86
C THR A 63 17.59 9.72 -4.06
N VAL A 64 16.33 9.47 -3.70
CA VAL A 64 15.70 8.15 -3.90
C VAL A 64 15.49 7.86 -5.38
N GLY A 65 15.01 8.83 -6.16
CA GLY A 65 14.68 8.68 -7.58
C GLY A 65 15.89 8.48 -8.50
N LEU A 66 17.06 8.98 -8.12
CA LEU A 66 18.33 8.77 -8.82
C LEU A 66 19.02 7.44 -8.46
N SER A 67 18.54 6.74 -7.44
CA SER A 67 19.09 5.46 -7.04
C SER A 67 18.80 4.39 -8.10
N TRP A 68 19.71 3.42 -8.26
CA TRP A 68 19.50 2.31 -9.20
C TRP A 68 18.30 1.44 -8.77
N GLN A 69 18.00 1.38 -7.47
CA GLN A 69 16.86 0.66 -6.93
C GLN A 69 15.53 1.23 -7.45
N ALA A 70 15.47 2.54 -7.76
CA ALA A 70 14.29 3.19 -8.33
C ALA A 70 14.02 2.79 -9.79
N GLN A 71 14.96 2.10 -10.45
CA GLN A 71 14.85 1.65 -11.84
C GLN A 71 15.19 0.16 -12.01
N LEU A 72 14.76 -0.70 -11.08
CA LEU A 72 15.16 -2.11 -11.01
C LEU A 72 14.87 -2.87 -12.32
N PHE A 73 13.76 -2.56 -12.99
CA PHE A 73 13.33 -3.22 -14.22
C PHE A 73 13.78 -2.50 -15.50
N GLY A 74 14.74 -1.57 -15.39
CA GLY A 74 15.23 -0.75 -16.50
C GLY A 74 14.35 0.47 -16.83
N PHE A 75 13.32 0.71 -16.03
CA PHE A 75 12.47 1.91 -16.09
C PHE A 75 12.06 2.33 -14.66
N PRO A 76 11.64 3.58 -14.44
CA PRO A 76 11.21 4.06 -13.14
C PRO A 76 10.08 3.21 -12.52
N ASN A 77 10.29 2.66 -11.33
CA ASN A 77 9.34 1.78 -10.65
C ASN A 77 7.96 2.44 -10.44
N ALA A 78 7.88 3.78 -10.42
CA ALA A 78 6.63 4.54 -10.34
C ALA A 78 5.60 4.15 -11.42
N PHE A 79 6.06 3.72 -12.60
CA PHE A 79 5.18 3.25 -13.67
C PHE A 79 4.42 1.96 -13.31
N LEU A 80 4.94 1.13 -12.40
CA LEU A 80 4.23 -0.07 -11.94
C LEU A 80 2.93 0.30 -11.23
N GLY A 81 2.93 1.39 -10.44
CA GLY A 81 1.74 1.91 -9.79
C GLY A 81 0.72 2.43 -10.80
N LEU A 82 1.16 3.11 -11.86
CA LEU A 82 0.29 3.57 -12.95
C LEU A 82 -0.38 2.42 -13.72
N ILE A 83 0.21 1.22 -13.72
CA ILE A 83 -0.36 0.02 -14.36
C ILE A 83 -1.28 -0.72 -13.39
N ALA A 84 -0.86 -0.91 -12.14
CA ALA A 84 -1.57 -1.77 -11.17
C ALA A 84 -2.79 -1.08 -10.53
N GLU A 85 -2.66 0.18 -10.12
CA GLU A 85 -3.71 0.88 -9.35
C GLU A 85 -5.03 1.06 -10.13
N PRO A 86 -5.04 1.37 -11.45
CA PRO A 86 -6.29 1.44 -12.21
C PRO A 86 -7.09 0.13 -12.23
N VAL A 87 -6.39 -1.02 -12.19
CA VAL A 87 -7.04 -2.33 -12.13
C VAL A 87 -7.78 -2.49 -10.80
N VAL A 88 -7.18 -2.07 -9.70
CA VAL A 88 -7.83 -2.13 -8.37
C VAL A 88 -8.94 -1.11 -8.22
N ILE A 89 -8.76 0.10 -8.75
CA ILE A 89 -9.84 1.09 -8.79
C ILE A 89 -11.05 0.50 -9.52
N THR A 90 -10.82 -0.15 -10.67
CA THR A 90 -11.88 -0.82 -11.44
C THR A 90 -12.52 -1.94 -10.62
N LEU A 91 -11.73 -2.79 -9.96
CA LEU A 91 -12.21 -3.86 -9.10
C LEU A 91 -13.10 -3.30 -7.98
N ALA A 92 -12.63 -2.27 -7.27
CA ALA A 92 -13.33 -1.67 -6.14
C ALA A 92 -14.64 -1.00 -6.57
N VAL A 93 -14.63 -0.23 -7.67
CA VAL A 93 -15.83 0.42 -8.21
C VAL A 93 -16.87 -0.63 -8.66
N ALA A 94 -16.44 -1.65 -9.39
CA ALA A 94 -17.34 -2.72 -9.83
C ALA A 94 -17.92 -3.49 -8.64
N ALA A 95 -17.10 -3.80 -7.63
CA ALA A 95 -17.57 -4.47 -6.42
C ALA A 95 -18.57 -3.61 -5.61
N LEU A 96 -18.33 -2.30 -5.51
CA LEU A 96 -19.31 -1.35 -4.92
C LEU A 96 -20.62 -1.29 -5.72
N GLY A 97 -20.56 -1.52 -7.04
CA GLY A 97 -21.72 -1.70 -7.91
C GLY A 97 -22.42 -3.06 -7.79
N GLY A 98 -21.94 -3.95 -6.91
CA GLY A 98 -22.52 -5.28 -6.67
C GLY A 98 -21.99 -6.38 -7.60
N VAL A 99 -20.94 -6.12 -8.38
CA VAL A 99 -20.31 -7.14 -9.23
C VAL A 99 -19.61 -8.18 -8.36
N ARG A 100 -19.89 -9.45 -8.62
CA ARG A 100 -19.17 -10.57 -8.00
C ARG A 100 -18.12 -11.11 -8.95
N PHE A 101 -16.87 -11.04 -8.54
CA PHE A 101 -15.76 -11.54 -9.32
C PHE A 101 -15.58 -13.06 -9.15
N PRO A 102 -15.13 -13.78 -10.19
CA PRO A 102 -14.82 -15.19 -10.07
C PRO A 102 -13.59 -15.40 -9.17
N ARG A 103 -13.54 -16.55 -8.50
CA ARG A 103 -12.49 -16.93 -7.54
C ARG A 103 -11.07 -16.74 -8.07
N TRP A 104 -10.82 -17.14 -9.33
CA TRP A 104 -9.49 -17.05 -9.95
C TRP A 104 -9.01 -15.61 -10.11
N PHE A 105 -9.92 -14.67 -10.39
CA PHE A 105 -9.60 -13.26 -10.55
C PHE A 105 -9.18 -12.65 -9.21
N MET A 106 -9.91 -12.98 -8.13
CA MET A 106 -9.56 -12.52 -6.78
C MET A 106 -8.21 -13.09 -6.32
N ILE A 107 -7.91 -14.35 -6.63
CA ILE A 107 -6.60 -14.95 -6.34
C ILE A 107 -5.51 -14.24 -7.14
N ALA A 108 -5.70 -14.00 -8.44
CA ALA A 108 -4.73 -13.31 -9.27
C ALA A 108 -4.46 -11.88 -8.75
N ALA A 109 -5.51 -11.13 -8.44
CA ALA A 109 -5.39 -9.79 -7.85
C ALA A 109 -4.60 -9.83 -6.53
N GLN A 110 -4.91 -10.78 -5.64
CA GLN A 110 -4.20 -10.97 -4.38
C GLN A 110 -2.72 -11.32 -4.59
N THR A 111 -2.41 -12.19 -5.54
CA THR A 111 -1.03 -12.57 -5.87
C THR A 111 -0.24 -11.37 -6.37
N VAL A 112 -0.77 -10.62 -7.34
CA VAL A 112 -0.11 -9.43 -7.88
C VAL A 112 0.12 -8.38 -6.79
N TYR A 113 -0.88 -8.11 -5.94
CA TYR A 113 -0.72 -7.17 -4.83
C TYR A 113 0.27 -7.65 -3.79
N THR A 114 0.35 -8.95 -3.52
CA THR A 114 1.33 -9.50 -2.58
C THR A 114 2.75 -9.31 -3.11
N LEU A 115 2.97 -9.51 -4.40
CA LEU A 115 4.27 -9.24 -5.04
C LEU A 115 4.61 -7.74 -4.99
N GLY A 116 3.64 -6.87 -5.30
CA GLY A 116 3.81 -5.42 -5.19
C GLY A 116 4.12 -4.97 -3.76
N LEU A 117 3.45 -5.56 -2.77
CA LEU A 117 3.69 -5.28 -1.35
C LEU A 117 5.11 -5.67 -0.92
N ILE A 118 5.54 -6.88 -1.27
CA ILE A 118 6.91 -7.36 -0.99
C ILE A 118 7.93 -6.41 -1.63
N PHE A 119 7.68 -5.99 -2.87
CA PHE A 119 8.55 -5.07 -3.57
C PHE A 119 8.60 -3.68 -2.91
N ALA A 120 7.46 -3.15 -2.47
CA ALA A 120 7.39 -1.88 -1.74
C ALA A 120 8.18 -1.93 -0.42
N TYR A 121 8.05 -3.01 0.37
CA TYR A 121 8.82 -3.18 1.60
C TYR A 121 10.31 -3.38 1.36
N TRP A 122 10.67 -4.06 0.27
CA TRP A 122 12.07 -4.16 -0.14
C TRP A 122 12.65 -2.79 -0.49
N LEU A 123 11.92 -1.97 -1.25
CA LEU A 123 12.34 -0.59 -1.55
C LEU A 123 12.42 0.28 -0.29
N PHE A 124 11.48 0.13 0.64
CA PHE A 124 11.53 0.81 1.94
C PHE A 124 12.79 0.44 2.73
N TYR A 125 13.14 -0.85 2.77
CA TYR A 125 14.39 -1.30 3.38
C TYR A 125 15.63 -0.73 2.67
N GLN A 126 15.62 -0.68 1.33
CA GLN A 126 16.71 -0.07 0.55
C GLN A 126 16.87 1.42 0.87
N ALA A 127 15.75 2.14 0.96
CA ALA A 127 15.72 3.56 1.32
C ALA A 127 16.34 3.82 2.70
N LEU A 128 15.95 3.01 3.71
CA LEU A 128 16.46 3.13 5.07
C LEU A 128 17.95 2.79 5.19
N VAL A 129 18.37 1.63 4.69
CA VAL A 129 19.67 1.04 5.03
C VAL A 129 20.76 1.40 4.03
N ASN A 130 20.42 1.55 2.75
CA ASN A 130 21.41 1.69 1.68
C ASN A 130 21.45 3.10 1.07
N ILE A 131 20.30 3.77 0.93
CA ILE A 131 20.22 5.12 0.34
C ILE A 131 20.42 6.19 1.42
N GLY A 132 19.86 5.98 2.61
CA GLY A 132 19.90 6.97 3.68
C GLY A 132 18.93 8.15 3.48
N ALA A 133 17.99 8.03 2.54
CA ALA A 133 16.96 9.04 2.28
C ALA A 133 15.57 8.40 2.13
N LEU A 134 14.55 9.15 2.51
CA LEU A 134 13.13 8.82 2.47
C LEU A 134 12.40 9.73 1.50
N CYS A 135 11.45 9.14 0.77
CA CYS A 135 10.56 9.86 -0.12
C CYS A 135 9.13 9.79 0.44
N PRO A 136 8.48 10.93 0.75
CA PRO A 136 7.11 10.95 1.27
C PRO A 136 6.11 10.25 0.35
N TRP A 137 6.29 10.39 -0.97
CA TRP A 137 5.43 9.72 -1.96
C TRP A 137 5.63 8.20 -1.96
N CYS A 138 6.87 7.70 -1.86
CA CYS A 138 7.13 6.26 -1.74
C CYS A 138 6.54 5.67 -0.45
N LEU A 139 6.63 6.42 0.67
CA LEU A 139 5.98 6.03 1.92
C LEU A 139 4.46 5.96 1.74
N LEU A 140 3.87 6.96 1.09
CA LEU A 140 2.45 7.00 0.81
C LEU A 140 2.00 5.79 -0.03
N VAL A 141 2.75 5.44 -1.09
CA VAL A 141 2.53 4.22 -1.89
C VAL A 141 2.65 2.95 -1.05
N THR A 142 3.63 2.89 -0.15
CA THR A 142 3.83 1.71 0.73
C THR A 142 2.63 1.54 1.68
N VAL A 143 2.16 2.63 2.27
CA VAL A 143 0.99 2.62 3.16
C VAL A 143 -0.28 2.27 2.38
N SER A 144 -0.55 2.93 1.25
CA SER A 144 -1.74 2.67 0.44
C SER A 144 -1.77 1.22 -0.08
N THR A 145 -0.64 0.70 -0.58
CA THR A 145 -0.53 -0.69 -1.04
C THR A 145 -0.79 -1.66 0.10
N THR A 146 -0.31 -1.36 1.31
CA THR A 146 -0.59 -2.17 2.51
C THR A 146 -2.07 -2.18 2.85
N LEU A 147 -2.74 -1.02 2.79
CA LEU A 147 -4.17 -0.92 3.04
C LEU A 147 -5.00 -1.68 2.01
N VAL A 148 -4.68 -1.53 0.72
CA VAL A 148 -5.34 -2.29 -0.36
C VAL A 148 -5.12 -3.79 -0.17
N TRP A 149 -3.90 -4.23 0.14
CA TRP A 149 -3.60 -5.64 0.37
C TRP A 149 -4.39 -6.21 1.54
N VAL A 150 -4.54 -5.46 2.65
CA VAL A 150 -5.37 -5.89 3.78
C VAL A 150 -6.85 -5.95 3.40
N SER A 151 -7.38 -4.94 2.71
CA SER A 151 -8.77 -4.97 2.22
C SER A 151 -9.04 -6.15 1.27
N LEU A 152 -8.11 -6.42 0.35
CA LEU A 152 -8.22 -7.53 -0.59
C LEU A 152 -8.12 -8.89 0.11
N THR A 153 -7.21 -9.01 1.08
CA THR A 153 -7.07 -10.21 1.92
C THR A 153 -8.33 -10.45 2.75
N HIS A 154 -8.94 -9.40 3.29
CA HIS A 154 -10.20 -9.46 4.04
C HIS A 154 -11.31 -10.08 3.19
N VAL A 155 -11.53 -9.54 1.98
CA VAL A 155 -12.54 -10.07 1.04
C VAL A 155 -12.23 -11.52 0.66
N THR A 156 -10.97 -11.80 0.33
CA THR A 156 -10.55 -13.12 -0.16
C THR A 156 -10.69 -14.20 0.92
N ILE A 157 -10.51 -13.86 2.21
CA ILE A 157 -10.79 -14.75 3.35
C ILE A 157 -12.30 -14.87 3.60
N ARG A 158 -13.04 -13.75 3.57
CA ARG A 158 -14.49 -13.72 3.82
C ARG A 158 -15.27 -14.57 2.81
N ASP A 159 -14.87 -14.50 1.54
CA ASP A 159 -15.55 -15.16 0.42
C ASP A 159 -14.93 -16.54 0.09
N ASP A 160 -14.05 -17.04 0.98
CA ASP A 160 -13.36 -18.32 0.85
C ASP A 160 -12.57 -18.47 -0.47
N CYS A 161 -12.12 -17.38 -1.07
CA CYS A 161 -11.43 -17.40 -2.35
C CYS A 161 -10.00 -17.96 -2.25
N LEU A 162 -9.36 -17.90 -1.07
CA LEU A 162 -8.01 -18.45 -0.88
C LEU A 162 -8.00 -20.00 -0.88
N PRO A 163 -7.04 -20.64 -1.58
CA PRO A 163 -6.78 -22.08 -1.48
C PRO A 163 -6.08 -22.38 -0.15
N MET A 164 -6.81 -22.25 0.96
CA MET A 164 -6.29 -22.48 2.31
C MET A 164 -6.75 -23.85 2.84
N PRO A 165 -5.88 -24.58 3.58
CA PRO A 165 -6.26 -25.83 4.26
C PRO A 165 -7.46 -25.63 5.18
N SER A 166 -8.35 -26.62 5.26
CA SER A 166 -9.57 -26.55 6.08
C SER A 166 -9.31 -26.21 7.56
N SER A 167 -8.14 -26.59 8.08
CA SER A 167 -7.70 -26.32 9.45
C SER A 167 -7.49 -24.83 9.77
N TRP A 168 -7.16 -24.00 8.78
CA TRP A 168 -6.89 -22.57 8.98
C TRP A 168 -8.09 -21.67 8.69
N ARG A 169 -9.13 -22.18 7.99
CA ARG A 169 -10.34 -21.42 7.64
C ARG A 169 -11.12 -20.95 8.86
N GLY A 170 -11.30 -21.82 9.85
CA GLY A 170 -12.04 -21.52 11.09
C GLY A 170 -11.35 -20.46 11.96
N PRO A 171 -10.04 -20.58 12.26
CA PRO A 171 -9.28 -19.55 12.95
C PRO A 171 -9.22 -18.22 12.18
N ALA A 172 -8.97 -18.23 10.87
CA ALA A 172 -8.88 -17.00 10.07
C ALA A 172 -10.19 -16.21 10.06
N ARG A 173 -11.34 -16.87 9.86
CA ARG A 173 -12.66 -16.22 9.94
C ARG A 173 -12.94 -15.64 11.32
N ARG A 174 -12.55 -16.34 12.40
CA ARG A 174 -12.72 -15.84 13.78
C ARG A 174 -11.85 -14.62 14.06
N ALA A 175 -10.60 -14.63 13.60
CA ALA A 175 -9.70 -13.48 13.73
C ALA A 175 -10.24 -12.26 12.97
N LEU A 176 -10.74 -12.46 11.74
CA LEU A 176 -11.33 -11.41 10.92
C LEU A 176 -12.59 -10.82 11.58
N ALA A 177 -13.49 -11.66 12.07
CA ALA A 177 -14.68 -11.23 12.82
C ALA A 177 -14.35 -10.54 14.14
N ALA A 178 -13.12 -10.70 14.63
CA ALA A 178 -12.61 -10.04 15.81
C ALA A 178 -11.82 -8.74 15.50
N ASP A 179 -11.83 -8.27 14.25
CA ASP A 179 -11.13 -7.07 13.76
C ASP A 179 -9.59 -7.13 13.81
N TRP A 180 -9.01 -8.33 13.97
CA TRP A 180 -7.56 -8.51 14.13
C TRP A 180 -6.77 -8.02 12.93
N ASP A 181 -7.34 -8.04 11.73
CA ASP A 181 -6.74 -7.53 10.51
C ASP A 181 -6.45 -6.02 10.58
N ALA A 182 -7.40 -5.20 11.04
CA ALA A 182 -7.11 -3.76 11.21
C ALA A 182 -6.23 -3.48 12.43
N LEU A 183 -6.34 -4.26 13.50
CA LEU A 183 -5.40 -4.08 14.62
C LEU A 183 -3.98 -4.37 14.16
N ALA A 184 -3.77 -5.48 13.43
CA ALA A 184 -2.49 -5.86 12.88
C ALA A 184 -1.94 -4.79 11.92
N VAL A 185 -2.75 -4.29 10.98
CA VAL A 185 -2.27 -3.24 10.04
C VAL A 185 -1.96 -1.94 10.77
N THR A 186 -2.78 -1.55 11.76
CA THR A 186 -2.57 -0.32 12.52
C THR A 186 -1.28 -0.41 13.32
N VAL A 187 -1.09 -1.51 14.05
CA VAL A 187 0.15 -1.78 14.80
C VAL A 187 1.35 -1.81 13.86
N TRP A 188 1.23 -2.45 12.70
CA TRP A 188 2.31 -2.53 11.73
C TRP A 188 2.70 -1.15 11.19
N LEU A 189 1.74 -0.33 10.78
CA LEU A 189 2.00 1.04 10.31
C LEU A 189 2.61 1.92 11.41
N LEU A 190 2.17 1.76 12.66
CA LEU A 190 2.77 2.44 13.80
C LEU A 190 4.22 1.99 14.05
N VAL A 191 4.51 0.69 13.88
CA VAL A 191 5.88 0.15 13.96
C VAL A 191 6.76 0.74 12.85
N LEU A 192 6.27 0.83 11.61
CA LEU A 192 7.03 1.47 10.52
C LEU A 192 7.31 2.95 10.82
N ALA A 193 6.30 3.68 11.30
CA ALA A 193 6.46 5.08 11.69
C ALA A 193 7.48 5.22 12.82
N LEU A 194 7.42 4.34 13.83
CA LEU A 194 8.38 4.32 14.93
C LEU A 194 9.79 4.02 14.43
N ILE A 195 9.97 3.06 13.52
CA ILE A 195 11.27 2.74 12.90
C ILE A 195 11.82 3.98 12.19
N ILE A 196 11.01 4.68 11.40
CA ILE A 196 11.44 5.91 10.70
C ILE A 196 11.91 6.96 11.71
N VAL A 197 11.11 7.22 12.75
CA VAL A 197 11.41 8.24 13.76
C VAL A 197 12.63 7.89 14.59
N THR A 198 12.80 6.62 14.99
CA THR A 198 13.97 6.21 15.79
C THR A 198 15.25 6.10 14.97
N HIS A 199 15.14 5.76 13.68
CA HIS A 199 16.29 5.64 12.79
C HIS A 199 16.88 7.00 12.39
N TYR A 200 16.04 7.98 12.03
CA TYR A 200 16.50 9.30 11.60
C TYR A 200 16.46 10.37 12.71
N GLY A 201 15.66 10.18 13.75
CA GLY A 201 15.62 11.08 14.91
C GLY A 201 15.38 12.54 14.54
N ALA A 202 16.23 13.42 15.05
CA ALA A 202 16.15 14.86 14.77
C ALA A 202 16.45 15.21 13.29
N ALA A 203 17.14 14.35 12.55
CA ALA A 203 17.50 14.60 11.15
C ALA A 203 16.28 14.61 10.20
N LEU A 204 15.13 14.10 10.65
CA LEU A 204 13.85 14.25 9.95
C LEU A 204 13.37 15.71 9.88
N PHE A 205 13.73 16.52 10.88
CA PHE A 205 13.21 17.88 11.08
C PHE A 205 14.25 19.00 10.88
N SER A 206 15.51 18.62 10.62
CA SER A 206 16.61 19.53 10.28
C SER A 206 16.62 19.88 8.80
#